data_AF-A0A2V8TPF9-F1
#
_entry.id   AF-A0A2V8TPF9-F1
#
_cell.length_a   1.000
_cell.length_b   1.000
_cell.length_c   1.000
_cell.angle_alpha   90.00
_cell.angle_beta   90.00
_cell.angle_gamma   90.00
#
_symmetry.space_group_name_H-M   'P 1'
#
loop_
_entity.id
_entity.type
_entity.pdbx_description
1 polymer ?
#
loop_
_entity_poly.entity_id
_entity_poly.type
_entity_poly.pdbx_seq_one_letter_code
_entity_poly.pdbx_strand_id
1 'polypeptide(L)'
;MESFRMRSDGHSFRPGDDDPADLLRRMADRVASMIVTSGCSDLDCALAERELRMECLSLLPDRMGLYDLIYTSRFRRLREQFRS
;
A
#
# COMPACT_ATOMS: atom_id res chain seq x y z
N MET A 1 -39.10 2.21 -17.58
CA MET A 1 -38.28 1.34 -16.71
C MET A 1 -36.85 1.80 -16.91
N GLU A 2 -36.36 2.67 -16.01
CA GLU A 2 -35.03 3.28 -16.12
C GLU A 2 -33.97 2.22 -15.85
N SER A 3 -33.14 1.95 -16.86
CA SER A 3 -31.99 1.07 -16.72
C SER A 3 -30.94 1.73 -15.83
N PHE A 4 -30.83 1.19 -14.63
CA PHE A 4 -29.84 1.51 -13.60
C PHE A 4 -28.42 1.45 -14.18
N ARG A 5 -27.72 2.58 -14.13
CA ARG A 5 -26.30 2.73 -14.52
C ARG A 5 -25.44 1.78 -13.68
N MET A 6 -24.86 0.78 -14.32
CA MET A 6 -23.63 0.16 -13.83
C MET A 6 -22.48 0.88 -14.55
N ARG A 7 -21.79 1.79 -13.85
CA ARG A 7 -20.49 2.28 -14.31
C ARG A 7 -19.52 1.11 -14.13
N SER A 8 -19.26 0.40 -15.21
CA SER A 8 -18.17 -0.55 -15.28
C SER A 8 -16.88 0.25 -15.44
N ASP A 9 -16.18 0.49 -14.32
CA ASP A 9 -14.79 0.92 -14.39
C ASP A 9 -13.98 -0.27 -14.91
N GLY A 10 -13.76 -0.24 -16.22
CA GLY A 10 -12.98 -1.21 -16.95
C GLY A 10 -11.50 -1.05 -16.60
N HIS A 11 -11.06 -1.69 -15.52
CA HIS A 11 -9.66 -2.08 -15.42
C HIS A 11 -9.52 -3.46 -16.05
N SER A 12 -9.25 -3.49 -17.36
CA SER A 12 -9.02 -4.71 -18.11
C SER A 12 -7.72 -5.35 -17.65
N PHE A 13 -7.82 -6.25 -16.67
CA PHE A 13 -6.69 -7.00 -16.13
C PHE A 13 -6.24 -8.06 -17.13
N ARG A 14 -4.99 -7.99 -17.61
CA ARG A 14 -4.44 -9.06 -18.45
C ARG A 14 -3.87 -10.16 -17.56
N PRO A 15 -4.03 -11.45 -17.92
CA PRO A 15 -3.39 -12.54 -17.19
C PRO A 15 -1.86 -12.41 -17.38
N GLY A 16 -1.17 -11.93 -16.34
CA GLY A 16 0.26 -11.60 -16.37
C GLY A 16 0.61 -10.29 -15.69
N ASP A 17 -0.35 -9.38 -15.49
CA ASP A 17 -0.19 -8.21 -14.63
C ASP A 17 -0.35 -8.67 -13.16
N ASP A 18 0.59 -8.38 -12.26
CA ASP A 18 0.41 -8.64 -10.82
C ASP A 18 -0.79 -7.80 -10.34
N ASP A 19 -1.79 -8.42 -9.68
CA ASP A 19 -2.91 -7.69 -9.06
C ASP A 19 -2.37 -6.48 -8.28
N PRO A 20 -2.85 -5.25 -8.53
CA PRO A 20 -2.43 -4.07 -7.79
C PRO A 20 -2.44 -4.30 -6.27
N ALA A 21 -3.39 -5.08 -5.77
CA ALA A 21 -3.44 -5.46 -4.36
C ALA A 21 -2.24 -6.32 -3.94
N ASP A 22 -1.81 -7.27 -4.78
CA ASP A 22 -0.64 -8.10 -4.52
C ASP A 22 0.68 -7.33 -4.61
N LEU A 23 0.81 -6.43 -5.58
CA LEU A 23 1.97 -5.54 -5.68
C LEU A 23 2.11 -4.68 -4.42
N LEU A 24 1.02 -3.99 -4.03
CA LEU A 24 0.99 -3.15 -2.84
C LEU A 24 1.26 -3.95 -1.56
N ARG A 25 0.75 -5.19 -1.47
CA ARG A 25 1.03 -6.10 -0.36
C ARG A 25 2.51 -6.44 -0.25
N ARG A 26 3.18 -6.81 -1.35
CA ARG A 26 4.62 -7.12 -1.37
C ARG A 26 5.45 -5.90 -0.96
N MET A 27 5.10 -4.71 -1.47
CA MET A 27 5.74 -3.45 -1.08
C MET A 27 5.56 -3.15 0.42
N ALA A 28 4.34 -3.35 0.95
CA ALA A 28 4.06 -3.16 2.37
C ALA A 28 4.83 -4.14 3.26
N ASP A 29 4.98 -5.40 2.84
CA ASP A 29 5.76 -6.39 3.57
C ASP A 29 7.26 -6.05 3.55
N ARG A 30 7.77 -5.47 2.45
CA ARG A 30 9.12 -4.92 2.40
C ARG A 30 9.30 -3.78 3.40
N VAL A 31 8.38 -2.81 3.45
CA VAL A 31 8.43 -1.70 4.43
C VAL A 31 8.42 -2.25 5.86
N ALA A 32 7.52 -3.21 6.16
CA ALA A 32 7.47 -3.84 7.47
C ALA A 32 8.80 -4.53 7.85
N SER A 33 9.41 -5.26 6.91
CA SER A 33 10.70 -5.90 7.11
C SER A 33 11.81 -4.88 7.37
N MET A 34 11.84 -3.75 6.66
CA MET A 34 12.80 -2.67 6.88
C MET A 34 12.64 -2.06 8.28
N ILE A 35 11.42 -1.80 8.73
CA ILE A 35 11.16 -1.24 10.08
C ILE A 35 11.69 -2.18 11.17
N VAL A 36 11.48 -3.49 11.04
CA VAL A 36 11.90 -4.48 12.05
C VAL A 36 13.42 -4.76 12.00
N THR A 37 14.08 -4.51 10.87
CA THR A 37 15.52 -4.78 10.69
C THR A 37 16.37 -3.64 11.24
N SER A 38 17.20 -3.91 12.25
CA SER A 38 18.04 -2.91 12.92
C SER A 38 19.07 -2.21 12.03
N GLY A 39 19.40 -2.79 10.87
CA GLY A 39 20.36 -2.22 9.91
C GLY A 39 19.80 -1.17 8.94
N CYS A 40 18.48 -1.01 8.84
CA CYS A 40 17.89 0.04 8.00
C CYS A 40 17.78 1.35 8.77
N SER A 41 18.07 2.50 8.14
CA SER A 41 17.84 3.80 8.80
C SER A 41 16.35 4.17 8.83
N ASP A 42 15.97 5.06 9.75
CA ASP A 42 14.59 5.56 9.82
C ASP A 42 14.20 6.34 8.56
N LEU A 43 15.18 7.05 7.97
CA LEU A 43 15.02 7.76 6.71
C LEU A 43 14.68 6.79 5.57
N ASP A 44 15.41 5.68 5.45
CA ASP A 44 15.14 4.67 4.42
C ASP A 44 13.74 4.06 4.57
N CYS A 45 13.33 3.78 5.81
CA CYS A 45 11.99 3.28 6.11
C CYS A 45 10.90 4.30 5.71
N ALA A 46 11.13 5.59 5.98
CA ALA A 46 10.20 6.66 5.61
C ALA A 46 10.11 6.86 4.10
N LEU A 47 11.23 6.76 3.38
CA LEU A 47 11.26 6.82 1.92
C LEU A 47 10.49 5.65 1.28
N ALA A 48 10.69 4.43 1.77
CA ALA A 48 9.99 3.25 1.29
C ALA A 48 8.48 3.31 1.58
N GLU A 49 8.06 3.82 2.76
CA GLU A 49 6.64 4.04 3.05
C GLU A 49 6.03 5.12 2.13
N ARG A 50 6.77 6.19 1.84
CA ARG A 50 6.33 7.24 0.91
C ARG A 50 6.14 6.67 -0.50
N GLU A 51 7.08 5.87 -0.98
CA GLU A 51 7.00 5.19 -2.28
C GLU A 51 5.75 4.32 -2.37
N LEU A 52 5.52 3.46 -1.37
CA LEU A 52 4.32 2.64 -1.28
C LEU A 52 3.03 3.48 -1.28
N ARG A 53 2.99 4.60 -0.56
CA ARG A 53 1.83 5.51 -0.57
C ARG A 53 1.57 6.09 -1.97
N MET A 54 2.62 6.54 -2.65
CA MET A 54 2.50 7.10 -4.01
C MET A 54 2.03 6.04 -5.01
N GLU A 55 2.52 4.81 -4.88
CA GLU A 55 2.08 3.70 -5.74
C GLU A 55 0.60 3.36 -5.49
N CYS A 56 0.16 3.33 -4.23
CA CYS A 56 -1.25 3.11 -3.90
C CYS A 56 -2.15 4.22 -4.46
N LEU A 57 -1.71 5.48 -4.38
CA LEU A 57 -2.44 6.61 -4.94
C LEU A 57 -2.53 6.54 -6.47
N SER A 58 -1.48 6.04 -7.14
CA SER A 58 -1.43 5.86 -8.59
C SER A 58 -2.36 4.73 -9.06
N LEU A 59 -2.29 3.57 -8.40
CA LEU A 59 -3.02 2.37 -8.81
C LEU A 59 -4.47 2.36 -8.34
N LEU A 60 -4.73 2.81 -7.11
CA LEU A 60 -6.01 2.67 -6.41
C LEU A 60 -6.38 3.95 -5.64
N PRO A 61 -6.55 5.11 -6.32
CA PRO A 61 -6.80 6.40 -5.67
C PRO A 61 -8.04 6.39 -4.75
N ASP A 62 -9.09 5.67 -5.14
CA ASP A 62 -10.34 5.56 -4.36
C ASP A 62 -10.20 4.70 -3.09
N ARG A 63 -9.05 4.01 -2.92
CA ARG A 63 -8.78 3.11 -1.79
C ARG A 63 -7.82 3.71 -0.76
N MET A 64 -7.42 4.98 -0.89
CA MET A 64 -6.50 5.63 0.05
C MET A 64 -6.99 5.63 1.50
N GLY A 65 -8.31 5.68 1.74
CA GLY A 65 -8.85 5.54 3.10
C GLY A 65 -8.56 4.17 3.73
N LEU A 66 -8.57 3.09 2.93
CA LEU A 66 -8.18 1.75 3.39
C LEU A 66 -6.68 1.65 3.62
N TYR A 67 -5.88 2.29 2.77
CA TYR A 67 -4.43 2.39 2.95
C TYR A 67 -4.09 2.97 4.32
N ASP A 68 -4.66 4.13 4.66
CA ASP A 68 -4.41 4.82 5.93
C ASP A 68 -4.84 3.96 7.12
N LEU A 69 -5.99 3.29 7.00
CA LEU A 69 -6.48 2.41 8.07
C LEU A 69 -5.55 1.21 8.32
N ILE A 70 -5.09 0.55 7.25
CA ILE A 70 -4.35 -0.72 7.36
C ILE A 70 -2.86 -0.47 7.52
N TYR A 71 -2.23 0.20 6.56
CA TYR A 71 -0.77 0.26 6.46
C TYR A 71 -0.17 1.31 7.39
N THR A 72 -0.72 2.53 7.43
CA THR A 72 -0.22 3.57 8.35
C THR A 72 -0.33 3.12 9.80
N SER A 73 -1.46 2.53 10.19
CA SER A 73 -1.63 1.94 11.54
C SER A 73 -0.65 0.81 11.83
N ARG A 74 -0.40 -0.08 10.86
CA ARG A 74 0.58 -1.19 10.98
C ARG A 74 1.99 -0.65 11.18
N PHE A 75 2.44 0.27 10.34
CA PHE A 75 3.81 0.80 10.40
C PHE A 75 4.05 1.63 11.66
N ARG A 76 3.06 2.40 12.12
CA ARG A 76 3.15 3.11 13.40
C ARG A 76 3.44 2.13 14.55
N ARG A 77 2.65 1.05 14.66
CA ARG A 77 2.85 0.03 15.71
C ARG A 77 4.23 -0.63 15.61
N LEU A 78 4.68 -0.98 14.41
CA LEU A 78 6.00 -1.56 14.22
C LEU A 78 7.11 -0.62 14.66
N ARG A 79 7.00 0.68 14.36
CA ARG A 79 7.96 1.66 14.86
C ARG A 79 7.96 1.73 16.38
N GLU A 80 6.79 1.89 17.00
CA GLU A 80 6.66 1.91 18.48
C GLU A 80 7.28 0.68 19.16
N GLN A 81 7.30 -0.48 18.49
CA GLN A 81 7.83 -1.74 19.04
C GLN A 81 9.33 -1.95 18.80
N PHE A 82 9.86 -1.54 17.65
CA PHE A 82 11.21 -1.90 17.21
C PHE A 82 12.16 -0.70 17.05
N ARG A 83 11.62 0.53 17.11
CA ARG A 83 12.33 1.78 16.83
C ARG A 83 12.02 2.76 17.99
N SER A 84 12.96 2.89 18.92
CA SER A 84 12.89 3.77 20.09
C SER A 84 13.74 5.02 19.93
#